data_AF-A0A431KEG5-F1
#
_entry.id   AF-A0A431KEG5-F1
#
_cell.length_a   1.000
_cell.length_b   1.000
_cell.length_c   1.000
_cell.angle_alpha   90.00
_cell.angle_beta   90.00
_cell.angle_gamma   90.00
#
_symmetry.space_group_name_H-M   'P 1'
#
loop_
_entity.id
_entity.type
_entity.pdbx_description
1 polymer ?
#
loop_
_entity_poly.entity_id
_entity_poly.type
_entity_poly.pdbx_seq_one_letter_code
_entity_poly.pdbx_strand_id
1 'polypeptide(L)'
;MGVDKLFSIFVAAVCVVMLIRLALGDARRARFDRAFLQTWARVHRQSLAIWHWRRKRKSAAEARQVAQEVINRVRHRVEKEGNVLTPDAFKEPRKPH
;
A
#
# COMPACT_ATOMS: atom_id res chain seq x y z
N MET A 1 -32.02 -20.97 1.34
CA MET A 1 -31.76 -21.65 0.06
C MET A 1 -31.09 -22.97 0.38
N GLY A 2 -31.69 -24.10 -0.03
CA GLY A 2 -31.32 -25.44 0.44
C GLY A 2 -29.86 -25.81 0.13
N VAL A 3 -29.27 -26.59 1.03
CA VAL A 3 -27.89 -27.09 0.97
C VAL A 3 -27.63 -27.80 -0.36
N ASP A 4 -28.65 -28.43 -0.94
CA ASP A 4 -28.62 -29.12 -2.23
C ASP A 4 -28.31 -28.20 -3.42
N LYS A 5 -28.83 -26.96 -3.39
CA LYS A 5 -28.53 -25.95 -4.44
C LYS A 5 -27.09 -25.47 -4.33
N LEU A 6 -26.58 -25.31 -3.10
CA LEU A 6 -25.18 -24.95 -2.85
C LEU A 6 -24.24 -26.06 -3.33
N PHE A 7 -24.56 -27.32 -3.04
CA PHE A 7 -23.78 -28.47 -3.53
C PHE A 7 -23.81 -28.57 -5.05
N SER A 8 -24.96 -28.41 -5.68
CA SER A 8 -25.07 -28.47 -7.14
C SER A 8 -24.29 -27.35 -7.83
N ILE A 9 -24.36 -26.13 -7.32
CA ILE A 9 -23.55 -24.99 -7.79
C ILE A 9 -22.06 -25.28 -7.60
N PHE A 10 -21.68 -25.82 -6.44
CA PHE A 10 -20.28 -26.15 -6.15
C PHE A 10 -19.73 -27.22 -7.10
N VAL A 11 -20.47 -28.31 -7.30
CA VAL A 11 -20.09 -29.38 -8.22
C VAL A 11 -20.02 -28.86 -9.66
N ALA A 12 -20.99 -28.07 -10.10
CA ALA A 12 -20.97 -27.43 -11.42
C ALA A 12 -19.73 -26.53 -11.58
N ALA A 13 -19.38 -25.74 -10.57
CA ALA A 13 -18.18 -24.90 -10.58
C ALA A 13 -16.89 -25.74 -10.68
N VAL A 14 -16.79 -26.84 -9.92
CA VAL A 14 -15.64 -27.75 -9.99
C VAL A 14 -15.51 -28.39 -11.37
N CYS A 15 -16.62 -28.85 -11.96
CA CYS A 15 -16.64 -29.39 -13.33
C CYS A 15 -16.16 -28.36 -14.36
N VAL A 16 -16.63 -27.12 -14.28
CA VAL A 16 -16.19 -26.04 -15.16
C VAL A 16 -14.70 -25.77 -14.99
N VAL A 17 -14.19 -25.74 -13.75
CA VAL A 17 -12.76 -25.58 -13.49
C VAL A 17 -11.94 -26.73 -14.08
N MET A 18 -12.40 -27.98 -13.97
CA MET A 18 -11.74 -29.13 -14.60
C MET A 18 -11.74 -29.02 -16.14
N LEU A 19 -12.86 -28.61 -16.74
CA LEU A 19 -12.96 -28.41 -18.20
C LEU A 19 -12.03 -27.30 -18.69
N ILE A 20 -11.96 -26.19 -17.95
CA ILE A 20 -11.01 -25.12 -18.22
C ILE A 20 -9.58 -25.67 -18.11
N ARG A 21 -9.25 -26.40 -17.04
CA ARG A 21 -7.94 -27.05 -16.86
C ARG A 21 -7.57 -27.97 -18.03
N LEU A 22 -8.53 -28.73 -18.56
CA LEU A 22 -8.33 -29.65 -19.68
C LEU A 22 -8.20 -28.91 -21.03
N ALA A 23 -9.01 -27.88 -21.26
CA ALA A 23 -8.98 -27.06 -22.47
C ALA A 23 -7.72 -26.18 -22.56
N LEU A 24 -7.14 -25.82 -21.40
CA LEU A 24 -5.83 -25.21 -21.29
C LEU A 24 -4.71 -26.28 -21.35
N GLY A 25 -4.56 -26.95 -22.50
CA GLY A 25 -3.34 -27.69 -22.82
C GLY A 25 -2.09 -26.80 -22.75
N ASP A 26 -0.92 -27.42 -22.56
CA ASP A 26 0.33 -26.78 -22.09
C ASP A 26 0.75 -25.48 -22.79
N ALA A 27 0.48 -25.33 -24.09
CA ALA A 27 0.80 -24.12 -24.84
C ALA A 27 -0.07 -22.89 -24.46
N ARG A 28 -1.35 -23.12 -24.13
CA ARG A 28 -2.24 -22.04 -23.66
C ARG A 28 -2.04 -21.78 -22.17
N ARG A 29 -1.59 -22.78 -21.42
CA ARG A 29 -1.27 -22.70 -19.99
C ARG A 29 -0.25 -21.59 -19.70
N ALA A 30 0.83 -21.49 -20.47
CA ALA A 30 1.83 -20.43 -20.28
C ALA A 30 1.27 -19.00 -20.48
N ARG A 31 0.33 -18.82 -21.42
CA ARG A 31 -0.31 -17.51 -21.67
C ARG A 31 -1.32 -17.16 -20.59
N PHE A 32 -2.14 -18.12 -20.20
CA PHE A 32 -3.12 -17.95 -19.13
C PHE A 32 -2.47 -17.83 -17.77
N ASP A 33 -1.38 -18.54 -17.50
CA ASP A 33 -0.65 -18.45 -16.23
C ASP A 33 -0.02 -17.06 -16.09
N ARG A 34 0.55 -16.51 -17.17
CA ARG A 34 0.98 -15.10 -17.20
C ARG A 34 -0.19 -14.13 -16.97
N ALA A 35 -1.33 -14.34 -17.63
CA ALA A 35 -2.51 -13.48 -17.45
C ALA A 35 -3.11 -13.61 -16.04
N PHE A 36 -3.10 -14.82 -15.48
CA PHE A 36 -3.59 -15.15 -14.15
C PHE A 36 -2.68 -14.55 -13.10
N LEU A 37 -1.35 -14.68 -13.22
CA LEU A 37 -0.38 -14.03 -12.36
C LEU A 37 -0.51 -12.51 -12.39
N GLN A 38 -0.71 -11.91 -13.57
CA GLN A 38 -0.95 -10.46 -13.69
C GLN A 38 -2.25 -10.04 -13.01
N THR A 39 -3.32 -10.81 -13.20
CA THR A 39 -4.64 -10.54 -12.60
C THR A 39 -4.58 -10.73 -11.09
N TRP A 40 -3.96 -11.81 -10.63
CA TRP A 40 -3.68 -12.12 -9.23
C TRP A 40 -2.85 -11.02 -8.57
N ALA A 41 -1.78 -10.56 -9.21
CA ALA A 41 -0.97 -9.46 -8.69
C ALA A 41 -1.77 -8.14 -8.61
N ARG A 42 -2.72 -7.90 -9.52
CA ARG A 42 -3.63 -6.74 -9.43
C ARG A 42 -4.63 -6.89 -8.29
N VAL A 43 -5.28 -8.04 -8.19
CA VAL A 43 -6.25 -8.35 -7.14
C VAL A 43 -5.59 -8.33 -5.76
N HIS A 44 -4.40 -8.91 -5.63
CA HIS A 44 -3.62 -8.90 -4.39
C HIS A 44 -3.19 -7.49 -3.99
N ARG A 45 -2.78 -6.65 -4.95
CA ARG A 45 -2.49 -5.24 -4.66
C ARG A 45 -3.74 -4.47 -4.24
N GLN A 46 -4.87 -4.71 -4.88
CA GLN A 46 -6.14 -4.08 -4.53
C GLN A 46 -6.64 -4.56 -3.16
N SER A 47 -6.55 -5.84 -2.84
CA SER A 47 -6.95 -6.39 -1.55
C SER A 47 -6.07 -5.85 -0.43
N LEU A 48 -4.74 -5.81 -0.63
CA LEU A 48 -3.82 -5.15 0.29
C LEU A 48 -4.11 -3.65 0.39
N ALA A 49 -4.42 -2.96 -0.71
CA ALA A 49 -4.76 -1.54 -0.67
C ALA A 49 -6.04 -1.30 0.14
N ILE A 50 -7.07 -2.14 0.00
CA ILE A 50 -8.33 -2.07 0.74
C ILE A 50 -8.10 -2.40 2.22
N TRP A 51 -7.34 -3.46 2.52
CA TRP A 51 -7.02 -3.85 3.90
C TRP A 51 -6.19 -2.77 4.59
N HIS A 52 -5.11 -2.32 3.94
CA HIS A 52 -4.28 -1.25 4.46
C HIS A 52 -4.93 0.12 4.36
N TRP A 53 -6.08 0.31 3.71
CA TRP A 53 -6.72 1.62 3.61
C TRP A 53 -7.06 2.18 5.00
N ARG A 54 -7.59 1.34 5.88
CA ARG A 54 -7.86 1.74 7.29
C ARG A 54 -6.57 2.05 8.05
N ARG A 55 -5.50 1.26 7.84
CA ARG A 55 -4.19 1.50 8.49
C ARG A 55 -3.49 2.74 7.94
N LYS A 56 -3.52 2.96 6.61
CA LYS A 56 -2.95 4.13 5.94
C LYS A 56 -3.64 5.43 6.34
N ARG A 57 -4.96 5.42 6.59
CA ARG A 57 -5.65 6.60 7.12
C ARG A 57 -5.17 6.98 8.51
N LYS A 58 -4.96 6.01 9.42
CA LYS A 58 -4.38 6.27 10.74
C LYS A 58 -2.92 6.72 10.64
N SER A 59 -2.10 6.01 9.88
CA SER A 59 -0.68 6.34 9.74
C SER A 59 -0.45 7.67 9.02
N ALA A 60 -1.33 8.08 8.10
CA ALA A 60 -1.23 9.39 7.45
C ALA A 60 -1.59 10.53 8.41
N ALA A 61 -2.53 10.32 9.33
CA ALA A 61 -2.85 11.29 10.37
C ALA A 61 -1.69 11.41 11.37
N GLU A 62 -1.14 10.28 11.82
CA GLU A 62 0.03 10.23 12.71
C GLU A 62 1.27 10.86 12.04
N ALA A 63 1.57 10.52 10.79
CA ALA A 63 2.70 11.09 10.05
C ALA A 63 2.58 12.61 9.87
N ARG A 64 1.36 13.13 9.67
CA ARG A 64 1.12 14.58 9.62
C ARG A 64 1.38 15.24 10.97
N GLN A 65 0.96 14.61 12.08
CA GLN A 65 1.21 15.14 13.41
C GLN A 65 2.71 15.16 13.73
N VAL A 66 3.43 14.07 13.45
CA VAL A 66 4.88 13.98 13.66
C VAL A 66 5.63 15.01 12.79
N ALA A 67 5.25 15.16 11.52
CA ALA A 67 5.85 16.17 10.65
C ALA A 67 5.60 17.60 11.16
N GLN A 68 4.38 17.89 11.61
CA GLN A 68 4.02 19.19 12.16
C GLN A 68 4.76 19.49 13.46
N GLU A 69 4.98 18.49 14.32
CA GLU A 69 5.74 18.61 15.55
C GLU A 69 7.21 18.95 15.26
N VAL A 70 7.84 18.30 14.28
CA VAL A 70 9.21 18.61 13.84
C VAL A 70 9.31 20.03 13.31
N ILE A 71 8.36 20.46 12.47
CA ILE A 71 8.32 21.82 11.91
C ILE A 71 8.18 22.85 13.04
N ASN A 72 7.27 22.63 13.99
CA ASN A 72 7.09 23.54 15.13
C ASN A 72 8.34 23.58 16.02
N ARG A 73 8.97 22.43 16.28
CA ARG A 73 10.20 22.36 17.07
C ARG A 73 11.34 23.16 16.44
N VAL A 74 11.49 23.08 15.12
CA VAL A 74 12.50 23.87 14.39
C VAL A 74 12.09 25.34 14.34
N ARG A 75 10.81 25.65 14.14
CA ARG A 75 10.30 27.03 14.12
C ARG A 75 10.56 27.77 15.44
N HIS A 76 10.51 27.09 16.58
CA HIS A 76 10.83 27.69 17.89
C HIS A 76 12.34 27.88 18.14
N ARG A 77 13.23 27.22 17.37
CA ARG A 77 14.69 27.32 17.48
C ARG A 77 15.35 28.18 16.39
N VAL A 78 14.54 28.94 15.66
CA VAL A 78 15.01 29.82 14.60
C VAL A 78 14.44 31.20 14.89
N GLU A 79 15.31 32.11 15.33
CA GLU A 79 14.98 33.52 15.40
C GLU A 79 14.83 34.05 13.97
N LYS A 80 13.65 34.61 13.69
CA LYS A 80 13.30 35.13 12.37
C LYS A 80 13.38 36.65 12.40
N GLU A 81 14.53 37.20 12.00
CA GLU A 81 14.67 38.63 11.72
C GLU A 81 14.31 38.88 10.24
N GLY A 82 13.07 39.36 10.00
CA GLY A 82 12.60 39.70 8.66
C GLY A 82 12.59 38.50 7.68
N ASN A 83 13.31 38.61 6.56
CA ASN A 83 13.41 37.56 5.53
C ASN A 83 14.57 36.58 5.74
N VAL A 84 15.39 36.77 6.79
CA VAL A 84 16.57 35.93 7.05
C VAL A 84 16.24 34.96 8.17
N LEU A 85 16.42 33.67 7.89
CA LEU A 85 16.32 32.60 8.88
C LEU A 85 17.72 32.35 9.41
N THR A 86 17.99 32.72 10.66
CA THR A 86 19.29 32.47 11.32
C THR A 86 19.11 31.36 12.35
N PRO A 87 19.54 30.12 12.06
CA PRO A 87 19.45 29.03 13.02
C PRO A 87 20.37 29.30 14.21
N ASP A 88 19.94 28.98 15.44
CA ASP A 88 20.73 29.24 16.66
C ASP A 88 22.13 28.57 16.64
N ALA A 89 22.31 27.49 15.88
CA ALA A 89 23.58 26.81 15.68
C ALA A 89 24.66 27.68 14.99
N PHE A 90 24.27 28.78 14.33
CA PHE A 90 25.19 29.71 13.69
C PHE A 90 25.61 30.87 14.60
N LYS A 91 25.01 31.01 15.79
CA LYS A 91 25.37 32.06 16.76
C LYS A 91 26.56 31.68 17.65
N GLU A 92 26.96 30.40 17.67
CA GLU A 92 28.11 29.97 18.47
C GLU A 92 29.42 30.48 17.85
N PRO A 93 30.29 31.15 18.63
CA PRO A 93 31.59 31.60 18.14
C PRO A 93 32.42 30.38 17.77
N ARG A 94 32.84 30.33 16.51
CA ARG A 94 33.69 29.27 15.94
C ARG A 94 34.96 29.15 16.79
N LYS A 95 35.19 27.98 17.38
CA LYS A 95 36.39 27.71 18.19
C LYS A 95 37.65 28.01 17.34
N PRO A 96 38.64 28.74 17.89
CA PRO A 96 39.90 28.93 17.22
C PRO A 96 40.59 27.57 17.09
N HIS A 97 41.05 27.29 15.88
CA HIS A 97 41.88 26.14 15.54
C HIS A 97 43.32 26.39 15.98
#